data_AF-A0A6P9AEU0-F1
#
_entry.id   AF-A0A6P9AEU0-F1
#
_cell.length_a   1.000
_cell.length_b   1.000
_cell.length_c   1.000
_cell.angle_alpha   90.00
_cell.angle_beta   90.00
_cell.angle_gamma   90.00
#
_symmetry.space_group_name_H-M   'P 1'
#
loop_
_entity.id
_entity.type
_entity.pdbx_description
1 polymer ?
#
loop_
_entity_poly.entity_id
_entity_poly.type
_entity_poly.pdbx_seq_one_letter_code
_entity_poly.pdbx_strand_id
1 'polypeptide(L)'
;MAPNVTSTTTMFLAEAAVCPTAALKQRHLPSMSSMAAPRPSMAPVSQTVGQTVGQIVAQPATAPMSPTATAPMSPTATATPTAMLLRDRAKPDPYAWKIVWRNVLAFVYLHYAAVRGVYLILTGQLHFYTYLWTVLLIGLSAEGITAGAHRLWAHRAYKAKWQLRTLLMLCQTLAFQNHIYEWVRDHRVHHKFTDTDADPHNASRGFFFSHMGWLMVRKHPDVRTKGAGVDLSDLERDPIVMFQKKFYLVLMPLIAFVMPAMVPAKLWGESGWTAWYACSMARYTLALHGTWLVNSAAHIWGMRPVDKSISPTENVFVAHVAFGEGWHNYHHVFPWDYKAAELGNYKGNFTTAFIDFFARLGWAYDLKTVSKEMVEKRVRRTGDGSHPYAQQAHRDDGHHHHHHHHDHGEEVWGWGDRDMSQDDILSATIINKAD
;
A
#
# COMPACT_ATOMS: atom_id res chain seq x y z
N MET A 1 48.81 -7.97 21.39
CA MET A 1 48.29 -7.20 20.24
C MET A 1 47.02 -7.89 19.77
N ALA A 2 45.88 -7.19 19.76
CA ALA A 2 44.61 -7.73 19.26
C ALA A 2 44.06 -6.76 18.20
N PRO A 3 43.57 -7.25 17.04
CA PRO A 3 43.10 -6.37 15.97
C PRO A 3 41.71 -5.82 16.28
N ASN A 4 41.56 -4.49 16.15
CA ASN A 4 40.24 -3.85 16.15
C ASN A 4 39.46 -4.28 14.91
N VAL A 5 38.28 -4.88 15.11
CA VAL A 5 37.28 -5.07 14.05
C VAL A 5 36.09 -4.18 14.38
N THR A 6 36.12 -2.94 13.89
CA THR A 6 35.09 -1.94 14.12
C THR A 6 34.30 -1.61 12.84
N SER A 7 32.97 -1.62 12.98
CA SER A 7 32.05 -0.74 12.22
C SER A 7 31.99 -0.91 10.68
N THR A 8 31.69 -2.11 10.18
CA THR A 8 31.26 -2.28 8.77
C THR A 8 29.92 -3.03 8.64
N THR A 9 29.68 -4.09 9.42
CA THR A 9 28.52 -4.98 9.27
C THR A 9 27.16 -4.30 9.49
N THR A 10 27.06 -3.35 10.42
CA THR A 10 25.80 -2.65 10.74
C THR A 10 25.31 -1.75 9.59
N MET A 11 26.24 -1.21 8.79
CA MET A 11 25.91 -0.28 7.70
C MET A 11 25.38 -1.00 6.45
N PHE A 12 25.87 -2.23 6.19
CA PHE A 12 25.41 -3.05 5.06
C PHE A 12 23.91 -3.40 5.11
N LEU A 13 23.35 -3.63 6.30
CA LEU A 13 21.92 -3.91 6.46
C LEU A 13 21.06 -2.66 6.29
N ALA A 14 21.59 -1.49 6.67
CA ALA A 14 20.89 -0.22 6.60
C ALA A 14 20.59 0.21 5.17
N GLU A 15 21.54 0.04 4.25
CA GLU A 15 21.33 0.30 2.82
C GLU A 15 20.59 -0.83 2.10
N ALA A 16 20.58 -2.07 2.65
CA ALA A 16 20.01 -3.23 1.97
C ALA A 16 18.48 -3.26 1.98
N ALA A 17 17.83 -2.93 3.10
CA ALA A 17 16.37 -2.96 3.19
C ALA A 17 15.69 -1.65 2.73
N VAL A 18 16.46 -0.60 2.41
CA VAL A 18 15.95 0.49 1.57
C VAL A 18 15.99 0.04 0.12
N CYS A 19 14.82 0.00 -0.53
CA CYS A 19 14.73 -0.30 -1.96
C CYS A 19 15.57 0.74 -2.73
N PRO A 20 16.53 0.35 -3.59
CA PRO A 20 17.38 1.30 -4.27
C PRO A 20 16.60 1.97 -5.40
N THR A 21 15.84 3.01 -5.03
CA THR A 21 15.22 3.97 -5.94
C THR A 21 16.31 4.85 -6.56
N ALA A 22 16.11 5.21 -7.83
CA ALA A 22 17.11 5.93 -8.59
C ALA A 22 17.44 7.28 -7.93
N ALA A 23 18.73 7.63 -7.90
CA ALA A 23 19.20 8.91 -7.41
C ALA A 23 18.52 10.05 -8.20
N LEU A 24 17.53 10.68 -7.57
CA LEU A 24 16.99 11.96 -8.01
C LEU A 24 18.12 12.99 -7.91
N LYS A 25 18.80 13.24 -9.03
CA LYS A 25 19.67 14.41 -9.18
C LYS A 25 18.84 15.64 -8.84
N GLN A 26 19.06 16.20 -7.65
CA GLN A 26 18.54 17.50 -7.26
C GLN A 26 19.11 18.53 -8.24
N ARG A 27 18.33 18.91 -9.25
CA ARG A 27 18.61 20.13 -10.01
C ARG A 27 18.41 21.29 -9.04
N HIS A 28 19.45 22.08 -8.81
CA HIS A 28 19.33 23.33 -8.08
C HIS A 28 18.30 24.23 -8.80
N LEU A 29 17.25 24.61 -8.08
CA LEU A 29 16.43 25.76 -8.45
C LEU A 29 17.20 27.02 -7.99
N PRO A 30 17.49 27.97 -8.89
CA PRO A 30 18.12 29.23 -8.49
C PRO A 30 17.15 30.07 -7.65
N SER A 31 17.69 30.83 -6.70
CA SER A 31 16.91 31.66 -5.77
C SER A 31 16.16 32.79 -6.49
N MET A 32 14.88 32.95 -6.19
CA MET A 32 14.14 34.15 -6.59
C MET A 32 14.60 35.35 -5.76
N SER A 33 15.21 36.34 -6.43
CA SER A 33 15.25 37.71 -5.95
C SER A 33 14.41 38.59 -6.87
N SER A 34 13.55 39.40 -6.23
CA SER A 34 12.98 40.67 -6.70
C SER A 34 13.41 41.15 -8.10
N MET A 35 12.44 41.29 -9.02
CA MET A 35 12.32 42.47 -9.89
C MET A 35 10.85 42.70 -10.29
N ALA A 36 10.54 43.96 -10.61
CA ALA A 36 9.17 44.49 -10.75
C ALA A 36 8.52 44.21 -12.13
N ALA A 37 7.20 44.30 -12.17
CA ALA A 37 6.40 44.20 -13.39
C ALA A 37 6.23 45.56 -14.09
N PRO A 38 6.05 45.54 -15.42
CA PRO A 38 5.28 46.57 -16.13
C PRO A 38 4.06 46.00 -16.89
N ARG A 39 2.97 46.75 -16.95
CA ARG A 39 1.85 46.55 -17.90
C ARG A 39 2.22 47.10 -19.29
N PRO A 40 1.61 46.58 -20.37
CA PRO A 40 0.59 47.37 -21.12
C PRO A 40 -0.62 46.49 -21.54
N SER A 41 -1.87 46.95 -21.41
CA SER A 41 -2.66 47.83 -22.32
C SER A 41 -3.56 47.03 -23.28
N MET A 42 -4.85 47.43 -23.38
CA MET A 42 -5.86 46.84 -24.28
C MET A 42 -6.02 47.63 -25.58
N ALA A 43 -6.77 47.04 -26.54
CA ALA A 43 -7.60 47.62 -27.63
C ALA A 43 -7.30 47.00 -29.03
N PRO A 44 -8.28 46.97 -29.97
CA PRO A 44 -8.54 45.77 -30.80
C PRO A 44 -8.57 46.04 -32.33
N VAL A 45 -9.39 45.29 -33.10
CA VAL A 45 -9.71 45.42 -34.57
C VAL A 45 -8.74 44.61 -35.49
N SER A 46 -9.10 43.92 -36.59
CA SER A 46 -10.39 43.72 -37.32
C SER A 46 -10.51 42.29 -37.93
N GLN A 47 -11.67 41.98 -38.51
CA GLN A 47 -11.88 40.90 -39.48
C GLN A 47 -11.33 41.25 -40.88
N THR A 48 -10.98 40.23 -41.69
CA THR A 48 -11.16 40.31 -43.15
C THR A 48 -11.35 38.93 -43.78
N VAL A 49 -12.20 38.86 -44.80
CA VAL A 49 -12.55 37.66 -45.59
C VAL A 49 -11.76 37.65 -46.89
N GLY A 50 -11.43 36.46 -47.42
CA GLY A 50 -10.86 36.29 -48.76
C GLY A 50 -11.21 34.93 -49.37
N GLN A 51 -12.23 34.90 -50.22
CA GLN A 51 -12.48 33.78 -51.15
C GLN A 51 -11.79 34.05 -52.49
N THR A 52 -11.36 32.99 -53.18
CA THR A 52 -11.29 33.01 -54.65
C THR A 52 -11.70 31.65 -55.22
N VAL A 53 -12.45 31.67 -56.32
CA VAL A 53 -13.08 30.52 -57.00
C VAL A 53 -12.40 30.25 -58.34
N GLY A 54 -12.38 29.00 -58.81
CA GLY A 54 -11.87 28.62 -60.13
C GLY A 54 -12.53 27.36 -60.72
N GLN A 55 -13.31 27.54 -61.80
CA GLN A 55 -14.15 26.56 -62.50
C GLN A 55 -13.84 26.62 -64.02
N ILE A 56 -14.12 25.65 -64.91
CA ILE A 56 -14.63 24.25 -64.90
C ILE A 56 -14.17 23.61 -66.25
N VAL A 57 -14.45 22.32 -66.55
CA VAL A 57 -14.89 21.76 -67.88
C VAL A 57 -14.71 20.22 -67.96
N ALA A 58 -15.48 19.53 -68.83
CA ALA A 58 -15.72 18.07 -68.82
C ALA A 58 -15.69 17.37 -70.20
N GLN A 59 -15.34 16.05 -70.22
CA GLN A 59 -15.81 14.91 -71.06
C GLN A 59 -15.81 15.01 -72.63
N PRO A 60 -16.13 13.96 -73.46
CA PRO A 60 -16.34 12.49 -73.24
C PRO A 60 -15.68 11.49 -74.29
N ALA A 61 -15.78 10.17 -73.97
CA ALA A 61 -16.03 8.94 -74.80
C ALA A 61 -15.30 8.56 -76.13
N THR A 62 -14.90 7.26 -76.27
CA THR A 62 -15.42 6.21 -77.23
C THR A 62 -14.57 4.89 -77.23
N ALA A 63 -15.07 3.78 -77.83
CA ALA A 63 -14.54 2.40 -77.76
C ALA A 63 -13.98 1.84 -79.11
N PRO A 64 -13.42 0.60 -79.18
CA PRO A 64 -14.20 -0.57 -79.69
C PRO A 64 -13.83 -1.97 -79.06
N MET A 65 -14.21 -3.08 -79.72
CA MET A 65 -14.53 -4.42 -79.13
C MET A 65 -13.59 -5.61 -79.49
N SER A 66 -13.43 -6.55 -78.53
CA SER A 66 -13.42 -8.06 -78.63
C SER A 66 -12.34 -8.80 -79.49
N PRO A 67 -12.13 -10.16 -79.37
CA PRO A 67 -12.89 -11.20 -78.63
C PRO A 67 -12.10 -12.32 -77.85
N THR A 68 -12.86 -13.11 -77.05
CA THR A 68 -12.70 -14.55 -76.69
C THR A 68 -11.47 -15.09 -75.91
N ALA A 69 -11.71 -15.59 -74.68
CA ALA A 69 -11.40 -16.97 -74.25
C ALA A 69 -12.03 -17.31 -72.87
N THR A 70 -12.61 -18.50 -72.70
CA THR A 70 -13.34 -18.96 -71.50
C THR A 70 -12.62 -20.10 -70.76
N ALA A 71 -12.42 -19.99 -69.44
CA ALA A 71 -12.11 -21.09 -68.51
C ALA A 71 -12.49 -20.68 -67.06
N PRO A 72 -12.66 -21.62 -66.10
CA PRO A 72 -13.77 -21.53 -65.14
C PRO A 72 -13.45 -21.02 -63.73
N MET A 73 -14.52 -20.84 -62.96
CA MET A 73 -14.60 -20.24 -61.64
C MET A 73 -13.73 -20.91 -60.56
N SER A 74 -13.20 -20.09 -59.65
CA SER A 74 -12.86 -20.47 -58.27
C SER A 74 -13.38 -19.35 -57.35
N PRO A 75 -14.02 -19.67 -56.21
CA PRO A 75 -14.68 -18.65 -55.39
C PRO A 75 -13.64 -17.87 -54.57
N THR A 76 -13.25 -16.69 -55.07
CA THR A 76 -12.54 -15.69 -54.25
C THR A 76 -13.50 -15.16 -53.20
N ALA A 77 -13.42 -15.70 -51.98
CA ALA A 77 -14.12 -15.15 -50.83
C ALA A 77 -13.52 -13.78 -50.48
N THR A 78 -14.17 -12.70 -50.93
CA THR A 78 -13.78 -11.32 -50.63
C THR A 78 -13.97 -11.04 -49.14
N ALA A 79 -12.92 -11.23 -48.34
CA ALA A 79 -12.94 -10.90 -46.92
C ALA A 79 -13.09 -9.38 -46.73
N THR A 80 -14.18 -8.97 -46.07
CA THR A 80 -14.48 -7.57 -45.75
C THR A 80 -13.35 -6.94 -44.93
N PRO A 81 -12.90 -5.70 -45.20
CA PRO A 81 -11.75 -5.09 -44.52
C PRO A 81 -11.88 -5.01 -42.98
N THR A 82 -13.11 -5.04 -42.47
CA THR A 82 -13.43 -4.97 -41.03
C THR A 82 -12.86 -6.15 -40.22
N ALA A 83 -12.65 -7.32 -40.83
CA ALA A 83 -12.15 -8.50 -40.12
C ALA A 83 -10.66 -8.43 -39.74
N MET A 84 -9.89 -7.52 -40.33
CA MET A 84 -8.43 -7.45 -40.15
C MET A 84 -7.98 -6.56 -38.98
N LEU A 85 -8.90 -5.83 -38.34
CA LEU A 85 -8.61 -4.95 -37.18
C LEU A 85 -8.78 -5.63 -35.81
N LEU A 86 -9.28 -6.87 -35.77
CA LEU A 86 -9.28 -7.72 -34.59
C LEU A 86 -8.08 -8.69 -34.59
N ARG A 87 -6.92 -8.21 -35.07
CA ARG A 87 -5.65 -8.90 -34.79
C ARG A 87 -5.40 -8.83 -33.29
N ASP A 88 -5.14 -10.00 -32.72
CA ASP A 88 -4.81 -10.21 -31.32
C ASP A 88 -3.94 -9.07 -30.76
N ARG A 89 -4.47 -8.35 -29.76
CA ARG A 89 -3.59 -7.71 -28.78
C ARG A 89 -2.92 -8.85 -28.04
N ALA A 90 -1.77 -9.29 -28.56
CA ALA A 90 -0.91 -10.24 -27.89
C ALA A 90 -0.78 -9.80 -26.43
N LYS A 91 -1.07 -10.71 -25.49
CA LYS A 91 -0.82 -10.45 -24.07
C LYS A 91 0.64 -10.02 -23.96
N PRO A 92 0.95 -8.88 -23.30
CA PRO A 92 2.33 -8.46 -23.16
C PRO A 92 3.15 -9.60 -22.54
N ASP A 93 4.39 -9.77 -22.99
CA ASP A 93 5.26 -10.85 -22.52
C ASP A 93 5.31 -10.83 -20.97
N PRO A 94 5.20 -12.01 -20.32
CA PRO A 94 5.18 -12.08 -18.87
C PRO A 94 6.43 -11.43 -18.28
N TYR A 95 6.23 -10.49 -17.35
CA TYR A 95 7.31 -9.64 -16.83
C TYR A 95 8.47 -10.45 -16.24
N ALA A 96 9.63 -10.35 -16.88
CA ALA A 96 10.85 -11.02 -16.42
C ALA A 96 11.37 -10.43 -15.11
N TRP A 97 11.39 -11.25 -14.05
CA TRP A 97 11.80 -10.82 -12.71
C TRP A 97 13.29 -10.48 -12.63
N LYS A 98 13.60 -9.25 -12.21
CA LYS A 98 14.97 -8.77 -12.03
C LYS A 98 15.38 -8.88 -10.56
N ILE A 99 16.05 -9.98 -10.20
CA ILE A 99 16.48 -10.27 -8.83
C ILE A 99 17.50 -9.23 -8.34
N VAL A 100 17.34 -8.78 -7.09
CA VAL A 100 18.23 -7.86 -6.39
C VAL A 100 19.04 -8.65 -5.37
N TRP A 101 20.12 -9.29 -5.82
CA TRP A 101 20.93 -10.22 -5.01
C TRP A 101 21.42 -9.66 -3.67
N ARG A 102 21.70 -8.35 -3.59
CA ARG A 102 22.00 -7.64 -2.33
C ARG A 102 20.91 -7.86 -1.27
N ASN A 103 19.64 -7.75 -1.68
CA ASN A 103 18.50 -7.90 -0.78
C ASN A 103 18.32 -9.38 -0.40
N VAL A 104 18.52 -10.31 -1.34
CA VAL A 104 18.53 -11.77 -1.06
C VAL A 104 19.56 -12.11 0.02
N LEU A 105 20.80 -11.66 -0.13
CA LEU A 105 21.88 -11.91 0.85
C LEU A 105 21.58 -11.27 2.21
N ALA A 106 21.01 -10.06 2.23
CA ALA A 106 20.60 -9.41 3.46
C ALA A 106 19.47 -10.18 4.17
N PHE A 107 18.49 -10.72 3.44
CA PHE A 107 17.46 -11.59 4.03
C PHE A 107 18.04 -12.91 4.52
N VAL A 108 18.99 -13.54 3.82
CA VAL A 108 19.67 -14.75 4.31
C VAL A 108 20.35 -14.50 5.66
N TYR A 109 21.11 -13.40 5.78
CA TYR A 109 21.70 -13.01 7.07
C TYR A 109 20.62 -12.75 8.14
N LEU A 110 19.58 -11.98 7.79
CA LEU A 110 18.53 -11.58 8.73
C LEU A 110 17.80 -12.79 9.32
N HIS A 111 17.43 -13.78 8.49
CA HIS A 111 16.75 -14.99 8.96
C HIS A 111 17.70 -15.90 9.75
N TYR A 112 18.97 -16.03 9.36
CA TYR A 112 19.98 -16.74 10.15
C TYR A 112 20.15 -16.12 11.56
N ALA A 113 20.31 -14.80 11.62
CA ALA A 113 20.47 -14.07 12.88
C ALA A 113 19.19 -14.14 13.74
N ALA A 114 18.01 -14.13 13.12
CA ALA A 114 16.75 -14.31 13.81
C ALA A 114 16.58 -15.73 14.36
N VAL A 115 16.91 -16.78 13.61
CA VAL A 115 16.92 -18.17 14.11
C VAL A 115 17.85 -18.31 15.31
N ARG A 116 19.03 -17.67 15.27
CA ARG A 116 19.93 -17.62 16.44
C ARG A 116 19.30 -16.91 17.64
N GLY A 117 18.62 -15.77 17.42
CA GLY A 117 17.92 -15.04 18.48
C GLY A 117 16.75 -15.81 19.08
N VAL A 118 15.91 -16.43 18.24
CA VAL A 118 14.79 -17.30 18.66
C VAL A 118 15.31 -18.49 19.45
N TYR A 119 16.41 -19.13 19.04
CA TYR A 119 17.05 -20.20 19.81
C TYR A 119 17.47 -19.72 21.21
N LEU A 120 18.10 -18.54 21.33
CA LEU A 120 18.49 -17.98 22.64
C LEU A 120 17.28 -17.70 23.53
N ILE A 121 16.20 -17.14 22.94
CA ILE A 121 14.92 -16.89 23.60
C ILE A 121 14.32 -18.21 24.11
N LEU A 122 14.19 -19.23 23.27
CA LEU A 122 13.54 -20.51 23.63
C LEU A 122 14.36 -21.38 24.59
N THR A 123 15.68 -21.21 24.66
CA THR A 123 16.57 -22.00 25.54
C THR A 123 16.90 -21.32 26.87
N GLY A 124 16.23 -20.21 27.22
CA GLY A 124 16.43 -19.55 28.52
C GLY A 124 17.72 -18.73 28.64
N GLN A 125 18.38 -18.38 27.54
CA GLN A 125 19.73 -17.76 27.54
C GLN A 125 19.73 -16.22 27.65
N LEU A 126 18.57 -15.61 27.90
CA LEU A 126 18.42 -14.16 28.09
C LEU A 126 18.16 -13.83 29.56
N HIS A 127 18.58 -12.64 30.00
CA HIS A 127 18.07 -12.08 31.25
C HIS A 127 16.57 -11.80 31.14
N PHE A 128 15.81 -11.94 32.24
CA PHE A 128 14.36 -11.75 32.26
C PHE A 128 13.92 -10.39 31.69
N TYR A 129 14.63 -9.31 32.01
CA TYR A 129 14.35 -7.98 31.45
C TYR A 129 14.62 -7.88 29.95
N THR A 130 15.54 -8.67 29.40
CA THR A 130 15.79 -8.77 27.95
C THR A 130 14.59 -9.39 27.21
N TYR A 131 13.90 -10.38 27.81
CA TYR A 131 12.64 -10.90 27.27
C TYR A 131 11.56 -9.82 27.22
N LEU A 132 11.30 -9.15 28.36
CA LEU A 132 10.28 -8.10 28.44
C LEU A 132 10.57 -6.95 27.48
N TRP A 133 11.83 -6.52 27.38
CA TRP A 133 12.29 -5.52 26.42
C TRP A 133 12.05 -5.95 24.96
N THR A 134 12.36 -7.21 24.62
CA THR A 134 12.12 -7.75 23.27
C THR A 134 10.63 -7.73 22.92
N VAL A 135 9.76 -8.19 23.83
CA VAL A 135 8.30 -8.19 23.63
C VAL A 135 7.75 -6.78 23.51
N LEU A 136 8.19 -5.86 24.38
CA LEU A 136 7.81 -4.43 24.30
C LEU A 136 8.19 -3.82 22.96
N LEU A 137 9.41 -4.06 22.47
CA LEU A 137 9.85 -3.55 21.18
C LEU A 137 9.09 -4.18 19.99
N ILE A 138 8.64 -5.43 20.08
CA ILE A 138 7.74 -6.02 19.06
C ILE A 138 6.42 -5.24 19.04
N GLY A 139 5.77 -5.04 20.19
CA GLY A 139 4.51 -4.29 20.28
C GLY A 139 4.63 -2.84 19.81
N LEU A 140 5.70 -2.14 20.19
CA LEU A 140 5.97 -0.78 19.70
C LEU A 140 6.27 -0.77 18.19
N SER A 141 6.93 -1.79 17.64
CA SER A 141 7.12 -1.91 16.18
C SER A 141 5.79 -2.07 15.46
N ALA A 142 4.90 -2.92 16.00
CA ALA A 142 3.58 -3.17 15.43
C ALA A 142 2.76 -1.87 15.37
N GLU A 143 2.57 -1.18 16.50
CA GLU A 143 1.81 0.08 16.56
C GLU A 143 2.39 1.20 15.67
N GLY A 144 3.71 1.22 15.47
CA GLY A 144 4.36 2.12 14.50
C GLY A 144 3.91 1.89 13.06
N ILE A 145 3.59 0.64 12.70
CA ILE A 145 3.01 0.28 11.39
C ILE A 145 1.49 0.45 11.41
N THR A 146 0.79 -0.16 12.36
CA THR A 146 -0.68 -0.27 12.38
C THR A 146 -1.36 1.04 12.77
N ALA A 147 -1.20 1.52 14.01
CA ALA A 147 -1.73 2.83 14.41
C ALA A 147 -1.06 3.99 13.65
N GLY A 148 0.22 3.84 13.29
CA GLY A 148 1.02 4.81 12.56
C GLY A 148 0.88 4.76 11.04
N ALA A 149 1.83 4.09 10.38
CA ALA A 149 2.00 4.12 8.92
C ALA A 149 0.70 3.85 8.14
N HIS A 150 -0.09 2.90 8.63
CA HIS A 150 -1.32 2.38 8.08
C HIS A 150 -2.51 3.30 8.40
N ARG A 151 -3.11 3.18 9.59
CA ARG A 151 -4.41 3.81 9.89
C ARG A 151 -4.34 5.34 9.99
N LEU A 152 -3.25 5.91 10.51
CA LEU A 152 -3.07 7.37 10.61
C LEU A 152 -2.62 7.99 9.28
N TRP A 153 -1.48 7.56 8.74
CA TRP A 153 -0.87 8.23 7.60
C TRP A 153 -1.35 7.71 6.25
N ALA A 154 -1.52 6.40 6.04
CA ALA A 154 -2.02 5.91 4.76
C ALA A 154 -3.51 6.19 4.59
N HIS A 155 -4.34 5.80 5.56
CA HIS A 155 -5.80 5.87 5.42
C HIS A 155 -6.44 7.14 5.96
N ARG A 156 -5.73 7.94 6.77
CA ARG A 156 -6.28 9.15 7.44
C ARG A 156 -7.56 8.85 8.26
N ALA A 157 -7.65 7.63 8.79
CA ALA A 157 -8.82 7.12 9.50
C ALA A 157 -9.05 7.79 10.86
N TYR A 158 -8.02 8.42 11.41
CA TYR A 158 -8.11 9.33 12.55
C TYR A 158 -7.08 10.47 12.41
N LYS A 159 -7.18 11.49 13.27
CA LYS A 159 -6.17 12.56 13.41
C LYS A 159 -5.42 12.40 14.74
N ALA A 160 -4.14 12.80 14.73
CA ALA A 160 -3.27 12.74 15.89
C ALA A 160 -2.59 14.08 16.15
N LYS A 161 -2.47 14.45 17.43
CA LYS A 161 -1.63 15.57 17.89
C LYS A 161 -0.14 15.23 17.70
N TRP A 162 0.72 16.24 17.73
CA TRP A 162 2.14 16.09 17.42
C TRP A 162 2.86 15.10 18.34
N GLN A 163 2.45 14.98 19.60
CA GLN A 163 3.02 14.04 20.56
C GLN A 163 2.87 12.58 20.09
N LEU A 164 1.64 12.19 19.73
CA LEU A 164 1.34 10.86 19.22
C LEU A 164 1.99 10.61 17.85
N ARG A 165 2.00 11.60 16.95
CA ARG A 165 2.71 11.51 15.66
C ARG A 165 4.21 11.28 15.84
N THR A 166 4.86 11.98 16.77
CA THR A 166 6.28 11.76 17.07
C THR A 166 6.53 10.37 17.67
N LEU A 167 5.68 9.93 18.61
CA LEU A 167 5.77 8.58 19.18
C LEU A 167 5.64 7.49 18.09
N LEU A 168 4.60 7.58 17.27
CA LEU A 168 4.34 6.64 16.18
C LEU A 168 5.45 6.68 15.11
N MET A 169 6.05 7.85 14.86
CA MET A 169 7.20 7.96 13.94
C MET A 169 8.44 7.24 14.48
N LEU A 170 8.74 7.34 15.77
CA LEU A 170 9.83 6.59 16.40
C LEU A 170 9.55 5.08 16.37
N CYS A 171 8.31 4.68 16.67
CA CYS A 171 7.82 3.30 16.58
C CYS A 171 7.92 2.73 15.14
N GLN A 172 7.54 3.50 14.12
CA GLN A 172 7.66 3.11 12.72
C GLN A 172 9.13 2.97 12.31
N THR A 173 10.00 3.84 12.84
CA THR A 173 11.44 3.77 12.60
C THR A 173 12.07 2.52 13.23
N LEU A 174 11.60 2.09 14.42
CA LEU A 174 11.95 0.82 15.05
C LEU A 174 11.49 -0.40 14.23
N ALA A 175 10.33 -0.29 13.56
CA ALA A 175 9.79 -1.35 12.72
C ALA A 175 10.56 -1.57 11.40
N PHE A 176 11.30 -0.56 10.91
CA PHE A 176 12.14 -0.61 9.70
C PHE A 176 11.47 -1.22 8.46
N GLN A 177 10.38 -0.58 8.01
CA GLN A 177 9.67 -0.94 6.78
C GLN A 177 9.68 0.22 5.77
N ASN A 178 10.88 0.73 5.44
CA ASN A 178 11.08 2.05 4.79
C ASN A 178 10.53 3.23 5.63
N HIS A 179 10.83 4.46 5.22
CA HIS A 179 10.27 5.66 5.87
C HIS A 179 8.78 5.81 5.55
N ILE A 180 8.01 6.43 6.45
CA ILE A 180 6.53 6.58 6.37
C ILE A 180 6.07 6.99 4.97
N TYR A 181 6.73 7.99 4.36
CA TYR A 181 6.37 8.50 3.03
C TYR A 181 6.37 7.45 1.90
N GLU A 182 7.28 6.47 1.94
CA GLU A 182 7.36 5.41 0.92
C GLU A 182 6.40 4.28 1.24
N TRP A 183 6.32 3.88 2.53
CA TRP A 183 5.35 2.89 2.99
C TRP A 183 3.92 3.32 2.63
N VAL A 184 3.54 4.57 2.94
CA VAL A 184 2.21 5.11 2.62
C VAL A 184 1.96 5.18 1.11
N ARG A 185 2.93 5.63 0.31
CA ARG A 185 2.76 5.62 -1.16
C ARG A 185 2.49 4.20 -1.66
N ASP A 186 3.34 3.25 -1.29
CA ASP A 186 3.20 1.86 -1.75
C ASP A 186 1.88 1.24 -1.26
N HIS A 187 1.42 1.59 -0.06
CA HIS A 187 0.17 1.08 0.52
C HIS A 187 -1.09 1.72 -0.11
N ARG A 188 -1.09 3.04 -0.36
CA ARG A 188 -2.16 3.71 -1.11
C ARG A 188 -2.25 3.20 -2.57
N VAL A 189 -1.12 2.80 -3.16
CA VAL A 189 -1.09 2.13 -4.48
C VAL A 189 -1.67 0.73 -4.41
N HIS A 190 -1.32 -0.05 -3.39
CA HIS A 190 -1.89 -1.38 -3.16
C HIS A 190 -3.42 -1.32 -3.13
N HIS A 191 -4.01 -0.46 -2.28
CA HIS A 191 -5.48 -0.27 -2.20
C HIS A 191 -6.17 0.28 -3.45
N LYS A 192 -5.44 0.94 -4.36
CA LYS A 192 -6.02 1.49 -5.61
C LYS A 192 -6.04 0.48 -6.76
N PHE A 193 -5.21 -0.56 -6.66
CA PHE A 193 -4.86 -1.42 -7.79
C PHE A 193 -4.59 -2.86 -7.33
N THR A 194 -5.39 -3.33 -6.36
CA THR A 194 -5.18 -4.59 -5.61
C THR A 194 -5.00 -5.78 -6.57
N ASP A 195 -3.98 -6.62 -6.35
CA ASP A 195 -3.65 -7.78 -7.19
C ASP A 195 -3.40 -7.53 -8.69
N THR A 196 -3.25 -6.27 -9.11
CA THR A 196 -2.80 -5.93 -10.47
C THR A 196 -1.28 -5.86 -10.54
N ASP A 197 -0.73 -5.66 -11.75
CA ASP A 197 0.70 -5.41 -11.94
C ASP A 197 1.19 -4.06 -11.35
N ALA A 198 0.28 -3.21 -10.86
CA ALA A 198 0.61 -2.00 -10.10
C ALA A 198 0.67 -2.20 -8.58
N ASP A 199 0.14 -3.31 -8.06
CA ASP A 199 0.27 -3.66 -6.64
C ASP A 199 1.73 -4.08 -6.33
N PRO A 200 2.42 -3.42 -5.37
CA PRO A 200 3.79 -3.78 -5.00
C PRO A 200 3.98 -5.23 -4.57
N HIS A 201 2.95 -5.84 -3.97
CA HIS A 201 3.00 -7.18 -3.36
C HIS A 201 1.82 -8.07 -3.77
N ASN A 202 1.30 -7.86 -4.99
CA ASN A 202 0.28 -8.66 -5.67
C ASN A 202 0.27 -10.15 -5.28
N ALA A 203 -0.80 -10.60 -4.62
CA ALA A 203 -0.97 -11.95 -4.12
C ALA A 203 -1.33 -12.98 -5.20
N SER A 204 -1.86 -12.55 -6.36
CA SER A 204 -2.05 -13.43 -7.53
C SER A 204 -0.73 -14.02 -8.06
N ARG A 205 0.42 -13.39 -7.75
CA ARG A 205 1.77 -13.91 -8.03
C ARG A 205 2.25 -14.98 -7.03
N GLY A 206 1.38 -15.38 -6.09
CA GLY A 206 1.57 -16.48 -5.15
C GLY A 206 2.18 -16.06 -3.80
N PHE A 207 1.91 -16.86 -2.78
CA PHE A 207 2.24 -16.58 -1.37
C PHE A 207 3.67 -16.10 -1.15
N PHE A 208 4.68 -16.75 -1.74
CA PHE A 208 6.07 -16.34 -1.52
C PHE A 208 6.36 -14.94 -2.09
N PHE A 209 5.77 -14.58 -3.24
CA PHE A 209 5.95 -13.25 -3.83
C PHE A 209 5.37 -12.18 -2.92
N SER A 210 4.10 -12.30 -2.51
CA SER A 210 3.42 -11.31 -1.68
C SER A 210 3.96 -11.23 -0.25
N HIS A 211 4.42 -12.35 0.31
CA HIS A 211 5.02 -12.39 1.63
C HIS A 211 6.38 -11.66 1.67
N MET A 212 7.35 -12.07 0.84
CA MET A 212 8.70 -11.47 0.88
C MET A 212 9.43 -11.39 -0.46
N GLY A 213 9.00 -12.15 -1.48
CA GLY A 213 9.65 -12.21 -2.80
C GLY A 213 9.68 -10.86 -3.52
N TRP A 214 8.64 -10.04 -3.34
CA TRP A 214 8.56 -8.69 -3.91
C TRP A 214 9.70 -7.76 -3.44
N LEU A 215 10.24 -7.96 -2.23
CA LEU A 215 11.38 -7.21 -1.68
C LEU A 215 12.74 -7.64 -2.25
N MET A 216 12.78 -8.80 -2.93
CA MET A 216 13.99 -9.39 -3.52
C MET A 216 14.08 -9.19 -5.04
N VAL A 217 13.09 -8.54 -5.66
CA VAL A 217 13.08 -8.22 -7.09
C VAL A 217 12.88 -6.72 -7.32
N ARG A 218 13.13 -6.25 -8.54
CA ARG A 218 12.70 -4.90 -8.94
C ARG A 218 11.18 -4.86 -9.08
N LYS A 219 10.55 -3.85 -8.47
CA LYS A 219 9.12 -3.51 -8.64
C LYS A 219 8.75 -3.46 -10.12
N HIS A 220 7.54 -3.88 -10.45
CA HIS A 220 6.99 -3.75 -11.80
C HIS A 220 6.92 -2.26 -12.21
N PRO A 221 7.10 -1.90 -13.50
CA PRO A 221 7.02 -0.51 -13.94
C PRO A 221 5.70 0.18 -13.54
N ASP A 222 4.59 -0.54 -13.54
CA ASP A 222 3.28 0.03 -13.23
C ASP A 222 3.14 0.47 -11.77
N VAL A 223 3.82 -0.19 -10.82
CA VAL A 223 3.88 0.25 -9.42
C VAL A 223 4.43 1.69 -9.34
N ARG A 224 5.44 2.01 -10.15
CA ARG A 224 6.02 3.36 -10.23
C ARG A 224 5.11 4.32 -10.99
N THR A 225 4.53 3.89 -12.11
CA THR A 225 3.67 4.73 -12.97
C THR A 225 2.39 5.13 -12.24
N LYS A 226 1.70 4.17 -11.61
CA LYS A 226 0.49 4.40 -10.82
C LYS A 226 0.80 5.09 -9.49
N GLY A 227 1.91 4.74 -8.83
CA GLY A 227 2.36 5.42 -7.61
C GLY A 227 2.80 6.87 -7.76
N ALA A 228 2.93 7.38 -8.98
CA ALA A 228 3.08 8.81 -9.26
C ALA A 228 1.74 9.56 -9.34
N GLY A 229 0.61 8.85 -9.44
CA GLY A 229 -0.74 9.43 -9.52
C GLY A 229 -1.51 9.46 -8.19
N VAL A 230 -0.94 8.92 -7.12
CA VAL A 230 -1.51 8.95 -5.77
C VAL A 230 -1.15 10.26 -5.07
N ASP A 231 -2.13 10.95 -4.48
CA ASP A 231 -1.85 12.14 -3.65
C ASP A 231 -1.07 11.75 -2.39
N LEU A 232 -0.02 12.51 -2.10
CA LEU A 232 0.83 12.42 -0.90
C LEU A 232 1.06 13.81 -0.27
N SER A 233 0.37 14.84 -0.76
CA SER A 233 0.57 16.23 -0.36
C SER A 233 0.26 16.45 1.13
N ASP A 234 -0.57 15.59 1.74
CA ASP A 234 -0.81 15.55 3.17
C ASP A 234 0.43 15.12 3.98
N LEU A 235 1.22 14.18 3.45
CA LEU A 235 2.51 13.78 4.03
C LEU A 235 3.60 14.84 3.81
N GLU A 236 3.61 15.50 2.65
CA GLU A 236 4.54 16.59 2.35
C GLU A 236 4.33 17.79 3.30
N ARG A 237 3.08 18.01 3.73
CA ARG A 237 2.70 19.00 4.76
C ARG A 237 2.92 18.51 6.20
N ASP A 238 3.27 17.24 6.43
CA ASP A 238 3.57 16.70 7.76
C ASP A 238 5.08 16.86 8.08
N PRO A 239 5.48 17.81 8.95
CA PRO A 239 6.89 18.03 9.26
C PRO A 239 7.54 16.86 10.01
N ILE A 240 6.76 16.00 10.70
CA ILE A 240 7.28 14.82 11.41
C ILE A 240 7.61 13.71 10.41
N VAL A 241 6.73 13.48 9.43
CA VAL A 241 6.99 12.53 8.32
C VAL A 241 8.18 13.00 7.48
N MET A 242 8.23 14.28 7.14
CA MET A 242 9.30 14.84 6.32
C MET A 242 10.64 14.93 7.07
N PHE A 243 10.63 15.16 8.40
CA PHE A 243 11.80 14.98 9.25
C PHE A 243 12.30 13.53 9.22
N GLN A 244 11.42 12.56 9.47
CA GLN A 244 11.80 11.14 9.46
C GLN A 244 12.39 10.76 8.11
N LYS A 245 11.72 11.09 7.01
CA LYS A 245 12.18 10.85 5.63
C LYS A 245 13.57 11.43 5.37
N LYS A 246 13.85 12.66 5.82
CA LYS A 246 15.14 13.33 5.64
C LYS A 246 16.28 12.66 6.41
N PHE A 247 16.02 12.19 7.62
CA PHE A 247 17.05 11.62 8.51
C PHE A 247 17.00 10.09 8.63
N TYR A 248 16.19 9.41 7.83
CA TYR A 248 15.87 7.98 7.98
C TYR A 248 17.11 7.08 8.03
N LEU A 249 18.07 7.30 7.13
CA LEU A 249 19.30 6.50 7.06
C LEU A 249 20.20 6.61 8.30
N VAL A 250 19.99 7.64 9.14
CA VAL A 250 20.69 7.81 10.43
C VAL A 250 19.81 7.31 11.57
N LEU A 251 18.52 7.68 11.59
CA LEU A 251 17.59 7.30 12.65
C LEU A 251 17.33 5.79 12.70
N MET A 252 17.14 5.16 11.54
CA MET A 252 16.80 3.74 11.43
C MET A 252 17.87 2.81 12.03
N PRO A 253 19.16 2.83 11.65
CA PRO A 253 20.14 1.91 12.24
C PRO A 253 20.27 2.11 13.76
N LEU A 254 20.12 3.35 14.24
CA LEU A 254 20.15 3.68 15.65
C LEU A 254 18.93 3.12 16.41
N ILE A 255 17.71 3.36 15.90
CA ILE A 255 16.46 3.00 16.58
C ILE A 255 16.08 1.53 16.38
N ALA A 256 16.28 0.96 15.19
CA ALA A 256 15.85 -0.40 14.86
C ALA A 256 16.82 -1.51 15.31
N PHE A 257 18.09 -1.18 15.54
CA PHE A 257 19.13 -2.17 15.87
C PHE A 257 20.06 -1.76 17.03
N VAL A 258 20.73 -0.61 16.93
CA VAL A 258 21.77 -0.24 17.90
C VAL A 258 21.20 -0.03 19.31
N MET A 259 20.16 0.78 19.47
CA MET A 259 19.52 0.99 20.79
C MET A 259 18.85 -0.28 21.34
N PRO A 260 18.08 -1.06 20.55
CA PRO A 260 17.54 -2.35 20.99
C PRO A 260 18.58 -3.31 21.58
N ALA A 261 19.79 -3.39 21.01
CA ALA A 261 20.88 -4.20 21.56
C ALA A 261 21.64 -3.52 22.72
N MET A 262 21.86 -2.20 22.64
CA MET A 262 22.65 -1.48 23.65
C MET A 262 21.93 -1.34 24.99
N VAL A 263 20.61 -1.15 25.01
CA VAL A 263 19.84 -0.94 26.24
C VAL A 263 20.00 -2.13 27.21
N PRO A 264 19.74 -3.40 26.81
CA PRO A 264 20.00 -4.56 27.67
C PRO A 264 21.46 -4.69 28.12
N ALA A 265 22.39 -4.47 27.20
CA ALA A 265 23.81 -4.66 27.45
C ALA A 265 24.42 -3.58 28.39
N LYS A 266 23.77 -2.42 28.51
CA LYS A 266 24.23 -1.31 29.37
C LYS A 266 23.45 -1.18 30.67
N LEU A 267 22.15 -1.48 30.70
CA LEU A 267 21.32 -1.26 31.87
C LEU A 267 21.20 -2.48 32.79
N TRP A 268 21.25 -3.70 32.27
CA TRP A 268 21.14 -4.94 33.08
C TRP A 268 22.10 -6.05 32.65
N GLY A 269 23.24 -5.66 32.05
CA GLY A 269 24.40 -6.54 31.86
C GLY A 269 24.20 -7.71 30.89
N GLU A 270 23.23 -7.62 29.98
CA GLU A 270 23.03 -8.65 28.95
C GLU A 270 24.25 -8.74 28.01
N SER A 271 24.54 -9.93 27.48
CA SER A 271 25.58 -10.07 26.46
C SER A 271 25.21 -9.27 25.21
N GLY A 272 26.11 -8.41 24.73
CA GLY A 272 25.87 -7.58 23.56
C GLY A 272 25.49 -8.38 22.30
N TRP A 273 26.02 -9.60 22.15
CA TRP A 273 25.63 -10.52 21.09
C TRP A 273 24.25 -11.15 21.33
N THR A 274 23.91 -11.51 22.57
CA THR A 274 22.57 -12.00 22.92
C THR A 274 21.51 -10.92 22.63
N ALA A 275 21.75 -9.69 23.07
CA ALA A 275 20.86 -8.55 22.81
C ALA A 275 20.77 -8.18 21.32
N TRP A 276 21.86 -8.33 20.55
CA TRP A 276 21.83 -8.18 19.09
C TRP A 276 20.93 -9.22 18.42
N TYR A 277 21.16 -10.51 18.70
CA TYR A 277 20.38 -11.58 18.06
C TYR A 277 18.91 -11.57 18.49
N ALA A 278 18.61 -11.33 19.77
CA ALA A 278 17.23 -11.31 20.26
C ALA A 278 16.51 -9.97 20.01
N CYS A 279 16.95 -8.89 20.66
CA CYS A 279 16.25 -7.62 20.71
C CYS A 279 16.31 -6.84 19.38
N SER A 280 17.31 -7.13 18.54
CA SER A 280 17.45 -6.49 17.23
C SER A 280 16.96 -7.41 16.12
N MET A 281 17.64 -8.55 15.90
CA MET A 281 17.40 -9.39 14.72
C MET A 281 16.13 -10.23 14.81
N ALA A 282 15.95 -11.04 15.85
CA ALA A 282 14.73 -11.85 16.01
C ALA A 282 13.49 -10.96 16.15
N ARG A 283 13.55 -9.89 16.96
CA ARG A 283 12.50 -8.87 17.06
C ARG A 283 12.10 -8.32 15.68
N TYR A 284 13.07 -7.87 14.88
CA TYR A 284 12.81 -7.28 13.56
C TYR A 284 12.16 -8.31 12.61
N THR A 285 12.73 -9.50 12.52
CA THR A 285 12.24 -10.56 11.61
C THR A 285 10.86 -11.06 11.98
N LEU A 286 10.56 -11.21 13.28
CA LEU A 286 9.22 -11.58 13.74
C LEU A 286 8.19 -10.49 13.43
N ALA A 287 8.53 -9.22 13.64
CA ALA A 287 7.67 -8.10 13.28
C ALA A 287 7.42 -8.02 11.75
N LEU A 288 8.46 -8.26 10.94
CA LEU A 288 8.34 -8.34 9.48
C LEU A 288 7.38 -9.46 9.06
N HIS A 289 7.56 -10.71 9.53
CA HIS A 289 6.66 -11.80 9.18
C HIS A 289 5.22 -11.54 9.64
N GLY A 290 5.01 -10.86 10.77
CA GLY A 290 3.70 -10.40 11.21
C GLY A 290 3.02 -9.50 10.17
N THR A 291 3.71 -8.46 9.68
CA THR A 291 3.17 -7.60 8.60
C THR A 291 3.03 -8.36 7.28
N TRP A 292 4.03 -9.15 6.88
CA TRP A 292 4.03 -9.88 5.61
C TRP A 292 2.94 -10.95 5.51
N LEU A 293 2.43 -11.45 6.64
CA LEU A 293 1.25 -12.32 6.68
C LEU A 293 -0.04 -11.59 6.30
N VAL A 294 -0.12 -10.27 6.46
CA VAL A 294 -1.24 -9.46 5.97
C VAL A 294 -1.24 -9.50 4.44
N ASN A 295 -0.13 -9.10 3.83
CA ASN A 295 0.06 -9.08 2.36
C ASN A 295 -0.15 -10.45 1.70
N SER A 296 0.13 -11.56 2.40
CA SER A 296 0.05 -12.91 1.82
C SER A 296 -1.10 -13.75 2.36
N ALA A 297 -1.09 -14.13 3.63
CA ALA A 297 -2.10 -15.01 4.19
C ALA A 297 -3.49 -14.35 4.20
N ALA A 298 -3.58 -13.05 4.49
CA ALA A 298 -4.86 -12.33 4.49
C ALA A 298 -5.36 -11.90 3.09
N HIS A 299 -4.66 -12.23 2.00
CA HIS A 299 -5.21 -12.18 0.62
C HIS A 299 -5.57 -13.56 0.06
N ILE A 300 -5.02 -14.64 0.64
CA ILE A 300 -5.11 -15.99 0.07
C ILE A 300 -6.02 -16.90 0.89
N TRP A 301 -6.02 -16.81 2.22
CA TRP A 301 -6.69 -17.76 3.12
C TRP A 301 -7.53 -17.09 4.21
N GLY A 302 -8.85 -17.18 4.08
CA GLY A 302 -9.81 -16.72 5.07
C GLY A 302 -11.21 -16.58 4.46
N MET A 303 -12.13 -15.97 5.22
CA MET A 303 -13.50 -15.70 4.76
C MET A 303 -13.62 -14.33 4.12
N ARG A 304 -14.69 -14.10 3.33
CA ARG A 304 -14.99 -12.80 2.69
C ARG A 304 -16.41 -12.32 3.05
N PRO A 305 -16.69 -12.06 4.33
CA PRO A 305 -18.04 -11.73 4.83
C PRO A 305 -18.61 -10.43 4.27
N VAL A 306 -17.76 -9.45 3.92
CA VAL A 306 -18.21 -8.12 3.48
C VAL A 306 -18.28 -8.05 1.95
N ASP A 307 -17.24 -8.50 1.25
CA ASP A 307 -17.22 -8.53 -0.21
C ASP A 307 -16.41 -9.72 -0.75
N LYS A 308 -17.10 -10.65 -1.43
CA LYS A 308 -16.49 -11.84 -2.04
C LYS A 308 -15.82 -11.62 -3.39
N SER A 309 -15.97 -10.43 -3.98
CA SER A 309 -15.42 -10.13 -5.32
C SER A 309 -13.96 -9.67 -5.29
N ILE A 310 -13.45 -9.27 -4.12
CA ILE A 310 -12.06 -8.88 -3.88
C ILE A 310 -11.27 -10.04 -3.25
N SER A 311 -9.95 -10.07 -3.41
CA SER A 311 -9.11 -11.12 -2.80
C SER A 311 -8.95 -11.06 -1.28
N PRO A 312 -8.89 -9.88 -0.60
CA PRO A 312 -8.67 -9.78 0.85
C PRO A 312 -9.65 -10.62 1.66
N THR A 313 -9.18 -11.21 2.75
CA THR A 313 -9.91 -12.15 3.60
C THR A 313 -9.76 -11.85 5.08
N GLU A 314 -10.80 -12.16 5.85
CA GLU A 314 -10.73 -12.23 7.31
C GLU A 314 -9.94 -13.46 7.75
N ASN A 315 -8.81 -13.24 8.40
CA ASN A 315 -7.95 -14.29 8.94
C ASN A 315 -7.65 -14.03 10.42
N VAL A 316 -8.31 -14.80 11.29
CA VAL A 316 -8.22 -14.65 12.75
C VAL A 316 -6.80 -14.87 13.28
N PHE A 317 -6.00 -15.75 12.67
CA PHE A 317 -4.60 -15.92 13.07
C PHE A 317 -3.79 -14.66 12.77
N VAL A 318 -3.92 -14.11 11.55
CA VAL A 318 -3.28 -12.84 11.15
C VAL A 318 -3.72 -11.70 12.07
N ALA A 319 -5.00 -11.63 12.45
CA ALA A 319 -5.51 -10.58 13.34
C ALA A 319 -4.81 -10.57 14.72
N HIS A 320 -4.45 -11.74 15.25
CA HIS A 320 -3.70 -11.82 16.51
C HIS A 320 -2.21 -11.50 16.33
N VAL A 321 -1.54 -12.02 15.29
CA VAL A 321 -0.09 -11.79 15.11
C VAL A 321 0.25 -10.41 14.53
N ALA A 322 -0.69 -9.79 13.83
CA ALA A 322 -0.59 -8.46 13.22
C ALA A 322 -1.48 -7.41 13.94
N PHE A 323 -1.77 -7.62 15.23
CA PHE A 323 -2.33 -6.62 16.16
C PHE A 323 -3.71 -6.01 15.80
N GLY A 324 -4.35 -6.48 14.73
CA GLY A 324 -5.61 -5.96 14.19
C GLY A 324 -5.76 -6.19 12.70
N GLU A 325 -4.68 -6.26 11.93
CA GLU A 325 -4.75 -6.11 10.46
C GLU A 325 -5.18 -7.38 9.70
N GLY A 326 -5.59 -8.44 10.39
CA GLY A 326 -6.12 -9.66 9.79
C GLY A 326 -7.60 -9.60 9.42
N TRP A 327 -8.32 -8.55 9.79
CA TRP A 327 -9.70 -8.29 9.37
C TRP A 327 -9.72 -7.63 7.97
N HIS A 328 -9.05 -8.29 7.02
CA HIS A 328 -8.55 -7.64 5.80
C HIS A 328 -9.62 -7.50 4.70
N ASN A 329 -10.65 -8.34 4.67
CA ASN A 329 -11.80 -8.17 3.78
C ASN A 329 -12.61 -6.94 4.19
N TYR A 330 -12.87 -6.77 5.49
CA TYR A 330 -13.50 -5.55 6.01
C TYR A 330 -12.64 -4.32 5.71
N HIS A 331 -11.35 -4.38 6.01
CA HIS A 331 -10.43 -3.26 5.82
C HIS A 331 -10.37 -2.79 4.36
N HIS A 332 -10.28 -3.68 3.38
CA HIS A 332 -10.26 -3.27 1.97
C HIS A 332 -11.58 -2.71 1.45
N VAL A 333 -12.72 -3.11 2.04
CA VAL A 333 -14.02 -2.52 1.69
C VAL A 333 -14.22 -1.15 2.37
N PHE A 334 -13.67 -0.97 3.58
CA PHE A 334 -13.80 0.25 4.37
C PHE A 334 -12.43 0.76 4.87
N PRO A 335 -11.51 1.16 3.95
CA PRO A 335 -10.12 1.46 4.31
C PRO A 335 -9.99 2.69 5.22
N TRP A 336 -11.01 3.55 5.26
CA TRP A 336 -11.07 4.73 6.11
C TRP A 336 -11.56 4.48 7.56
N ASP A 337 -11.93 3.26 7.94
CA ASP A 337 -12.32 2.94 9.32
C ASP A 337 -11.10 2.82 10.26
N TYR A 338 -11.09 3.57 11.36
CA TYR A 338 -9.94 3.62 12.30
C TYR A 338 -9.69 2.30 13.04
N LYS A 339 -10.69 1.42 13.10
CA LYS A 339 -10.57 0.08 13.68
C LYS A 339 -10.01 -0.92 12.68
N ALA A 340 -10.10 -0.65 11.38
CA ALA A 340 -9.88 -1.62 10.30
C ALA A 340 -10.70 -2.93 10.45
N ALA A 341 -11.81 -2.91 11.20
CA ALA A 341 -12.65 -4.07 11.51
C ALA A 341 -14.05 -3.63 11.98
N GLU A 342 -15.09 -4.45 11.78
CA GLU A 342 -16.46 -4.20 12.27
C GLU A 342 -16.55 -4.15 13.81
N LEU A 343 -15.58 -4.76 14.51
CA LEU A 343 -15.73 -5.29 15.87
C LEU A 343 -16.21 -4.29 16.94
N GLY A 344 -17.15 -4.76 17.76
CA GLY A 344 -17.58 -4.12 19.01
C GLY A 344 -16.77 -4.52 20.25
N ASN A 345 -15.62 -5.20 20.10
CA ASN A 345 -14.67 -5.49 21.18
C ASN A 345 -13.24 -5.62 20.62
N TYR A 346 -12.21 -5.46 21.47
CA TYR A 346 -10.80 -5.44 21.05
C TYR A 346 -10.19 -6.83 20.73
N LYS A 347 -11.01 -7.88 20.51
CA LYS A 347 -10.50 -9.25 20.33
C LYS A 347 -9.73 -9.36 19.00
N GLY A 348 -8.44 -9.66 19.10
CA GLY A 348 -7.57 -9.69 17.92
C GLY A 348 -7.43 -8.32 17.24
N ASN A 349 -7.56 -7.22 18.01
CA ASN A 349 -7.36 -5.86 17.50
C ASN A 349 -6.86 -4.93 18.62
N PHE A 350 -5.60 -5.12 19.01
CA PHE A 350 -4.92 -4.34 20.04
C PHE A 350 -4.69 -2.89 19.59
N THR A 351 -4.43 -2.66 18.31
CA THR A 351 -4.22 -1.33 17.74
C THR A 351 -5.43 -0.42 17.91
N THR A 352 -6.67 -0.94 17.79
CA THR A 352 -7.87 -0.15 18.11
C THR A 352 -7.91 0.25 19.60
N ALA A 353 -7.50 -0.64 20.51
CA ALA A 353 -7.42 -0.32 21.94
C ALA A 353 -6.33 0.74 22.23
N PHE A 354 -5.20 0.69 21.52
CA PHE A 354 -4.15 1.70 21.58
C PHE A 354 -4.65 3.07 21.11
N ILE A 355 -5.32 3.14 19.96
CA ILE A 355 -5.89 4.39 19.42
C ILE A 355 -6.95 4.95 20.40
N ASP A 356 -7.85 4.10 20.92
CA ASP A 356 -8.87 4.51 21.90
C ASP A 356 -8.26 5.03 23.20
N PHE A 357 -7.17 4.43 23.68
CA PHE A 357 -6.43 4.94 24.84
C PHE A 357 -5.89 6.36 24.58
N PHE A 358 -5.23 6.59 23.44
CA PHE A 358 -4.77 7.93 23.08
C PHE A 358 -5.91 8.89 22.74
N ALA A 359 -7.08 8.41 22.34
CA ALA A 359 -8.28 9.22 22.18
C ALA A 359 -8.83 9.71 23.52
N ARG A 360 -8.81 8.87 24.56
CA ARG A 360 -9.14 9.27 25.95
C ARG A 360 -8.14 10.26 26.54
N LEU A 361 -6.87 10.19 26.15
CA LEU A 361 -5.85 11.21 26.48
C LEU A 361 -6.01 12.51 25.65
N GLY A 362 -6.94 12.55 24.69
CA GLY A 362 -7.12 13.67 23.77
C GLY A 362 -5.94 13.88 22.82
N TRP A 363 -5.13 12.85 22.57
CA TRP A 363 -4.01 12.86 21.61
C TRP A 363 -4.42 12.33 20.24
N ALA A 364 -5.38 11.40 20.19
CA ALA A 364 -6.11 11.00 18.98
C ALA A 364 -7.53 11.63 18.98
N TYR A 365 -8.03 12.00 17.80
CA TYR A 365 -9.33 12.65 17.61
C TYR A 365 -9.80 12.47 16.15
N ASP A 366 -11.05 12.82 15.84
CA ASP A 366 -11.64 12.68 14.50
C ASP A 366 -11.55 11.22 13.97
N LEU A 367 -11.86 10.25 14.85
CA LEU A 367 -11.83 8.80 14.58
C LEU A 367 -13.04 8.43 13.72
N LYS A 368 -12.83 8.01 12.47
CA LYS A 368 -13.90 7.64 11.53
C LYS A 368 -14.22 6.16 11.64
N THR A 369 -15.49 5.82 11.79
CA THR A 369 -15.94 4.43 11.75
C THR A 369 -17.24 4.26 10.96
N VAL A 370 -17.38 3.11 10.31
CA VAL A 370 -18.54 2.77 9.49
C VAL A 370 -19.77 2.55 10.36
N SER A 371 -20.94 3.01 9.90
CA SER A 371 -22.20 2.71 10.59
C SER A 371 -22.57 1.23 10.45
N LYS A 372 -23.21 0.66 11.48
CA LYS A 372 -23.66 -0.75 11.45
C LYS A 372 -24.57 -1.04 10.24
N GLU A 373 -25.44 -0.09 9.91
CA GLU A 373 -26.35 -0.15 8.75
C GLU A 373 -25.60 -0.24 7.42
N MET A 374 -24.52 0.54 7.25
CA MET A 374 -23.69 0.49 6.04
C MET A 374 -22.97 -0.87 5.91
N VAL A 375 -22.42 -1.40 7.02
CA VAL A 375 -21.79 -2.74 7.00
C VAL A 375 -22.83 -3.80 6.65
N GLU A 376 -24.01 -3.76 7.28
CA GLU A 376 -25.11 -4.69 7.00
C GLU A 376 -25.58 -4.64 5.54
N LYS A 377 -25.80 -3.43 4.99
CA LYS A 377 -26.17 -3.21 3.59
C LYS A 377 -25.10 -3.75 2.62
N ARG A 378 -23.82 -3.56 2.94
CA ARG A 378 -22.71 -4.07 2.10
C ARG A 378 -22.61 -5.60 2.17
N VAL A 379 -22.60 -6.17 3.37
CA VAL A 379 -22.60 -7.63 3.62
C VAL A 379 -23.76 -8.31 2.88
N ARG A 380 -25.00 -7.81 2.99
CA ARG A 380 -26.17 -8.37 2.30
C ARG A 380 -26.01 -8.32 0.77
N ARG A 381 -25.32 -7.31 0.22
CA ARG A 381 -25.12 -7.12 -1.23
C ARG A 381 -23.96 -7.93 -1.81
N THR A 382 -22.82 -7.99 -1.11
CA THR A 382 -21.56 -8.49 -1.68
C THR A 382 -20.89 -9.62 -0.89
N GLY A 383 -21.35 -9.96 0.32
CA GLY A 383 -20.74 -10.96 1.16
C GLY A 383 -20.76 -12.40 0.60
N ASP A 384 -19.88 -13.24 1.13
CA ASP A 384 -19.79 -14.68 0.84
C ASP A 384 -20.82 -15.56 1.57
N GLY A 385 -21.63 -14.98 2.46
CA GLY A 385 -22.62 -15.69 3.27
C GLY A 385 -22.12 -16.13 4.66
N SER A 386 -20.84 -15.92 4.99
CA SER A 386 -20.28 -16.27 6.30
C SER A 386 -20.69 -15.33 7.43
N HIS A 387 -21.16 -14.13 7.10
CA HIS A 387 -21.58 -13.14 8.10
C HIS A 387 -23.02 -13.36 8.60
N PRO A 388 -23.32 -13.16 9.90
CA PRO A 388 -24.68 -13.30 10.43
C PRO A 388 -25.77 -12.50 9.71
N TYR A 389 -25.47 -11.27 9.23
CA TYR A 389 -26.47 -10.47 8.48
C TYR A 389 -26.90 -11.13 7.16
N ALA A 390 -26.06 -11.97 6.54
CA ALA A 390 -26.42 -12.67 5.32
C ALA A 390 -27.53 -13.72 5.55
N GLN A 391 -27.66 -14.25 6.77
CA GLN A 391 -28.65 -15.28 7.12
C GLN A 391 -30.04 -14.69 7.42
N GLN A 392 -30.13 -13.38 7.70
CA GLN A 392 -31.41 -12.72 7.98
C GLN A 392 -32.22 -12.45 6.70
N ALA A 393 -31.56 -12.25 5.56
CA ALA A 393 -32.23 -12.05 4.26
C ALA A 393 -33.15 -13.22 3.86
N HIS A 394 -32.82 -14.46 4.25
CA HIS A 394 -33.62 -15.64 3.94
C HIS A 394 -34.90 -15.80 4.78
N ARG A 395 -35.20 -14.88 5.71
CA ARG A 395 -36.42 -14.92 6.54
C ARG A 395 -37.47 -13.88 6.15
N ASP A 396 -37.05 -12.74 5.61
CA ASP A 396 -37.95 -11.60 5.40
C ASP A 396 -38.27 -11.33 3.91
N ASP A 397 -37.38 -11.66 2.97
CA ASP A 397 -37.53 -11.30 1.56
C ASP A 397 -38.05 -12.44 0.68
N GLY A 398 -39.37 -12.62 0.70
CA GLY A 398 -40.07 -13.10 -0.50
C GLY A 398 -40.28 -11.94 -1.47
N HIS A 399 -39.78 -12.08 -2.70
CA HIS A 399 -39.85 -11.16 -3.86
C HIS A 399 -38.67 -10.19 -4.10
N HIS A 400 -38.46 -9.91 -5.40
CA HIS A 400 -37.55 -8.91 -6.00
C HIS A 400 -36.04 -9.19 -6.04
N HIS A 401 -35.64 -10.14 -6.90
CA HIS A 401 -34.31 -10.14 -7.52
C HIS A 401 -34.14 -8.93 -8.46
N HIS A 402 -33.71 -7.79 -7.94
CA HIS A 402 -33.08 -6.76 -8.77
C HIS A 402 -31.61 -7.11 -8.99
N HIS A 403 -31.25 -7.42 -10.24
CA HIS A 403 -29.85 -7.46 -10.69
C HIS A 403 -29.28 -6.04 -10.63
N HIS A 404 -28.77 -5.64 -9.47
CA HIS A 404 -27.87 -4.49 -9.39
C HIS A 404 -26.59 -4.84 -10.12
N HIS A 405 -26.25 -4.06 -11.14
CA HIS A 405 -24.94 -4.11 -11.76
C HIS A 405 -23.86 -3.97 -10.69
N HIS A 406 -22.78 -4.74 -10.83
CA HIS A 406 -21.55 -4.49 -10.08
C HIS A 406 -20.99 -3.15 -10.52
N ASP A 407 -21.35 -2.10 -9.78
CA ASP A 407 -20.75 -0.79 -9.92
C ASP A 407 -19.34 -0.88 -9.33
N HIS A 408 -18.38 -1.21 -10.20
CA HIS A 408 -16.95 -1.18 -9.91
C HIS A 408 -16.50 0.28 -9.81
N GLY A 409 -16.94 0.97 -8.75
CA GLY A 409 -16.35 2.24 -8.35
C GLY A 409 -14.84 2.09 -8.19
N GLU A 410 -14.08 3.13 -8.56
CA GLU A 410 -12.62 3.08 -8.48
C GLU A 410 -12.17 2.74 -7.04
N GLU A 411 -11.20 1.83 -6.88
CA GLU A 411 -10.74 1.44 -5.55
C GLU A 411 -10.17 2.66 -4.80
N VAL A 412 -10.54 2.80 -3.53
CA VAL A 412 -10.22 3.97 -2.70
C VAL A 412 -9.11 3.63 -1.70
N TRP A 413 -8.14 4.53 -1.53
CA TRP A 413 -7.08 4.29 -0.55
C TRP A 413 -7.44 4.72 0.88
N GLY A 414 -8.48 5.53 1.10
CA GLY A 414 -8.84 5.99 2.44
C GLY A 414 -9.56 7.34 2.48
N TRP A 415 -9.55 7.99 3.65
CA TRP A 415 -10.36 9.18 3.89
C TRP A 415 -9.87 10.41 3.11
N GLY A 416 -10.77 10.98 2.32
CA GLY A 416 -10.46 12.11 1.45
C GLY A 416 -9.63 11.73 0.23
N ASP A 417 -9.66 10.46 -0.18
CA ASP A 417 -9.45 10.11 -1.58
C ASP A 417 -10.49 10.81 -2.45
N ARG A 418 -10.10 11.25 -3.64
CA ARG A 418 -10.97 11.96 -4.60
C ARG A 418 -12.07 11.05 -5.18
N ASP A 419 -11.84 9.74 -5.14
CA ASP A 419 -12.73 8.73 -5.71
C ASP A 419 -13.66 8.11 -4.61
N MET A 420 -13.63 8.66 -3.39
CA MET A 420 -14.47 8.25 -2.26
C MET A 420 -15.94 8.65 -2.46
N SER A 421 -16.87 7.72 -2.22
CA SER A 421 -18.29 7.98 -2.47
C SER A 421 -18.89 8.97 -1.47
N GLN A 422 -19.87 9.76 -1.94
CA GLN A 422 -20.58 10.72 -1.09
C GLN A 422 -21.37 10.00 0.02
N ASP A 423 -21.88 8.79 -0.24
CA ASP A 423 -22.57 7.95 0.73
C ASP A 423 -21.64 7.52 1.88
N ASP A 424 -20.40 7.12 1.58
CA ASP A 424 -19.39 6.79 2.61
C ASP A 424 -19.06 8.03 3.47
N ILE A 425 -18.90 9.20 2.85
CA ILE A 425 -18.58 10.45 3.55
C ILE A 425 -19.72 10.87 4.49
N LEU A 426 -20.99 10.76 4.05
CA LEU A 426 -22.16 11.19 4.83
C LEU A 426 -22.58 10.19 5.92
N SER A 427 -22.32 8.89 5.72
CA SER A 427 -22.68 7.83 6.68
C SER A 427 -21.58 7.52 7.71
N ALA A 428 -20.36 8.01 7.49
CA ALA A 428 -19.25 7.86 8.43
C ALA A 428 -19.56 8.47 9.80
N THR A 429 -19.50 7.64 10.83
CA THR A 429 -19.59 8.09 12.22
C THR A 429 -18.23 8.59 12.66
N ILE A 430 -18.14 9.86 13.07
CA ILE A 430 -16.88 10.47 13.52
C ILE A 430 -16.93 10.67 15.04
N ILE A 431 -16.07 9.94 15.75
CA ILE A 431 -15.92 9.96 17.21
C ILE A 431 -14.84 10.98 17.58
N ASN A 432 -15.06 11.71 18.70
CA ASN A 432 -14.18 12.77 19.19
C ASN A 432 -13.83 13.79 18.09
N LYS A 433 -14.84 14.39 17.45
CA LYS A 433 -14.61 15.51 16.52
C LYS A 433 -13.78 16.59 17.22
N ALA A 434 -12.90 17.24 16.47
CA ALA A 434 -12.31 18.50 16.93
C ALA A 434 -13.39 19.58 16.92
N ASP A 435 -13.43 20.38 17.98
CA ASP A 435 -14.21 21.62 18.07
C ASP A 435 -13.68 22.68 17.08
#